data_AF-A0A6B8KHZ3-F1
#
_entry.id   AF-A0A6B8KHZ3-F1
#
_cell.length_a   1.000
_cell.length_b   1.000
_cell.length_c   1.000
_cell.angle_alpha   90.00
_cell.angle_beta   90.00
_cell.angle_gamma   90.00
#
_symmetry.space_group_name_H-M   'P 1'
#
loop_
_entity.id
_entity.type
_entity.pdbx_description
1 polymer ?
#
loop_
_entity_poly.entity_id
_entity_poly.type
_entity_poly.pdbx_seq_one_letter_code
_entity_poly.pdbx_strand_id
1 'polypeptide(L)'
;MAAAQFARKQADTPAKLAKLKALPQNKVTLVVKNGKNYYIYADAAQCQCLYIGKEANYQQYQQIRIAQNIADEQQAAAAMNQEAAMDWDSWGPWGPGFFY
;
A
#
# COMPACT_ATOMS: atom_id res chain seq x y z
N MET A 1 -18.15 -12.17 7.78
CA MET A 1 -17.44 -10.95 8.18
C MET A 1 -15.96 -11.14 7.84
N ALA A 2 -15.50 -10.68 6.66
CA ALA A 2 -14.12 -10.88 6.23
C ALA A 2 -13.76 -9.88 5.11
N ALA A 3 -13.43 -8.65 5.48
CA ALA A 3 -12.96 -7.64 4.54
C ALA A 3 -12.06 -6.61 5.25
N ALA A 4 -11.16 -6.01 4.48
CA ALA A 4 -10.41 -4.80 4.82
C ALA A 4 -9.27 -4.87 5.88
N GLN A 5 -8.63 -6.03 6.07
CA GLN A 5 -7.26 -6.03 6.60
C GLN A 5 -6.27 -5.61 5.49
N PHE A 6 -5.30 -4.75 5.78
CA PHE A 6 -4.20 -4.48 4.84
C PHE A 6 -3.24 -5.67 4.86
N ALA A 7 -2.93 -6.26 3.70
CA ALA A 7 -1.95 -7.33 3.60
C ALA A 7 -0.54 -6.73 3.79
N ARG A 8 0.06 -6.99 4.94
CA ARG A 8 1.44 -6.56 5.25
C ARG A 8 2.44 -7.49 4.56
N LYS A 9 3.30 -6.91 3.71
CA LYS A 9 4.42 -7.58 3.05
C LYS A 9 5.72 -7.00 3.59
N GLN A 10 6.57 -7.83 4.18
CA GLN A 10 7.88 -7.38 4.65
C GLN A 10 8.86 -7.26 3.49
N ALA A 11 9.78 -6.31 3.55
CA ALA A 11 10.91 -6.22 2.65
C ALA A 11 12.03 -7.18 3.10
N ASP A 12 11.75 -8.48 3.03
CA ASP A 12 12.63 -9.59 3.44
C ASP A 12 13.98 -9.68 2.68
N THR A 13 14.12 -8.96 1.56
CA THR A 13 15.32 -8.96 0.73
C THR A 13 15.82 -7.53 0.47
N PRO A 14 17.14 -7.33 0.27
CA PRO A 14 17.69 -6.01 -0.04
C PRO A 14 17.09 -5.40 -1.32
N ALA A 15 16.70 -6.23 -2.30
CA ALA A 15 15.99 -5.79 -3.50
C ALA A 15 14.59 -5.23 -3.18
N LYS A 16 13.80 -5.92 -2.36
CA LYS A 16 12.50 -5.39 -1.87
C LYS A 16 12.69 -4.13 -1.03
N LEU A 17 13.76 -4.05 -0.22
CA LEU A 17 14.01 -2.86 0.61
C LEU A 17 14.41 -1.64 -0.23
N ALA A 18 15.23 -1.82 -1.28
CA ALA A 18 15.56 -0.75 -2.22
C ALA A 18 14.31 -0.23 -2.94
N LYS A 19 13.46 -1.14 -3.45
CA LYS A 19 12.15 -0.82 -4.04
C LYS A 19 11.24 -0.11 -3.03
N LEU A 20 11.16 -0.60 -1.79
CA LEU A 20 10.35 0.01 -0.72
C LEU A 20 10.79 1.44 -0.43
N LYS A 21 12.10 1.70 -0.39
CA LYS A 21 12.68 3.05 -0.20
C LYS A 21 12.46 3.99 -1.40
N ALA A 22 12.24 3.46 -2.60
CA ALA A 22 11.93 4.23 -3.79
C ALA A 22 10.47 4.73 -3.84
N LEU A 23 9.57 4.12 -3.06
CA LEU A 23 8.20 4.61 -2.88
C LEU A 23 8.15 5.87 -1.99
N PRO A 24 7.10 6.69 -2.09
CA PRO A 24 6.84 7.75 -1.13
C PRO A 24 6.54 7.16 0.25
N GLN A 25 7.46 7.38 1.20
CA GLN A 25 7.33 6.91 2.58
C GLN A 25 6.18 7.62 3.32
N ASN A 26 5.50 6.90 4.20
CA ASN A 26 4.38 7.41 5.00
C ASN A 26 3.19 7.96 4.19
N LYS A 27 3.05 7.58 2.92
CA LYS A 27 1.94 7.98 2.04
C LYS A 27 1.23 6.77 1.44
N VAL A 28 -0.08 6.89 1.22
CA VAL A 28 -0.85 5.91 0.48
C VAL A 28 -0.82 6.27 -1.01
N THR A 29 -0.34 5.35 -1.83
CA THR A 29 -0.26 5.48 -3.29
C THR A 29 -1.32 4.60 -3.94
N LEU A 30 -1.99 5.12 -4.97
CA LEU A 30 -2.87 4.31 -5.82
C LEU A 30 -2.04 3.63 -6.91
N VAL A 31 -2.20 2.32 -7.03
CA VAL A 31 -1.59 1.50 -8.08
C VAL A 31 -2.69 0.70 -8.76
N VAL A 32 -2.80 0.87 -10.07
CA VAL A 32 -3.55 -0.05 -10.90
C VAL A 32 -2.67 -1.29 -11.13
N LYS A 33 -3.20 -2.49 -10.96
CA LYS A 33 -2.56 -3.74 -11.43
C LYS A 33 -3.62 -4.61 -12.08
N ASN A 34 -3.41 -5.04 -13.33
CA ASN A 34 -4.38 -5.82 -14.10
C ASN A 34 -5.80 -5.20 -14.12
N GLY A 35 -5.87 -3.87 -14.30
CA GLY A 35 -7.13 -3.12 -14.31
C GLY A 35 -7.86 -3.01 -12.96
N LYS A 36 -7.21 -3.34 -11.84
CA LYS A 36 -7.77 -3.24 -10.48
C LYS A 36 -6.99 -2.24 -9.64
N ASN A 37 -7.72 -1.40 -8.90
CA ASN A 37 -7.17 -0.41 -8.00
C ASN A 37 -6.72 -1.03 -6.68
N TYR A 38 -5.44 -0.86 -6.36
CA TYR A 38 -4.81 -1.24 -5.10
C TYR A 38 -4.22 -0.01 -4.42
N TYR A 39 -4.39 0.07 -3.10
CA TYR A 39 -3.89 1.16 -2.28
C TYR A 39 -2.72 0.66 -1.46
N ILE A 40 -1.58 1.32 -1.59
CA ILE A 40 -0.29 0.83 -1.07
C ILE A 40 0.32 1.86 -0.15
N TYR A 41 0.65 1.47 1.07
CA TYR A 41 1.36 2.31 2.04
C TYR A 41 2.75 1.72 2.30
N ALA A 42 3.79 2.55 2.14
CA ALA A 42 5.18 2.16 2.29
C ALA A 42 5.79 2.72 3.58
N ASP A 43 6.42 1.84 4.35
CA ASP A 43 7.15 2.19 5.56
C ASP A 43 8.48 1.41 5.62
N ALA A 44 9.53 2.02 5.06
CA ALA A 44 10.91 1.59 5.18
C ALA A 44 11.60 2.04 6.48
N ALA A 45 10.94 2.84 7.32
CA ALA A 45 11.55 3.57 8.44
C ALA A 45 11.30 2.94 9.81
N GLN A 46 10.16 2.28 10.02
CA GLN A 46 9.83 1.58 11.27
C GLN A 46 9.80 0.07 11.07
N CYS A 47 8.96 -0.42 10.15
CA CYS A 47 8.70 -1.85 10.02
C CYS A 47 9.34 -2.50 8.78
N GLN A 48 9.90 -1.71 7.86
CA GLN A 48 10.39 -2.19 6.56
C GLN A 48 9.33 -3.02 5.82
N CYS A 49 8.07 -2.59 5.90
CA CYS A 49 6.93 -3.27 5.30
C CYS A 49 6.15 -2.38 4.32
N LEU A 50 5.47 -3.06 3.42
CA LEU A 50 4.53 -2.55 2.44
C LEU A 50 3.13 -3.07 2.83
N TYR A 51 2.15 -2.17 2.98
CA TYR A 51 0.78 -2.53 3.29
C TYR A 51 -0.07 -2.41 2.03
N ILE A 52 -0.72 -3.50 1.61
CA ILE A 52 -1.54 -3.56 0.40
C ILE A 52 -3.02 -3.68 0.78
N GLY A 53 -3.84 -2.74 0.33
CA GLY A 53 -5.29 -2.74 0.50
C GLY A 53 -6.04 -2.58 -0.82
N LYS A 54 -7.36 -2.78 -0.77
CA LYS A 54 -8.30 -2.35 -1.81
C LYS A 54 -8.92 -1.00 -1.41
N GLU A 55 -9.78 -0.45 -2.26
CA GLU A 55 -10.49 0.81 -1.99
C GLU A 55 -11.26 0.80 -0.65
N ALA A 56 -11.91 -0.31 -0.28
CA ALA A 56 -12.56 -0.44 1.03
C ALA A 56 -11.58 -0.31 2.22
N ASN A 57 -10.36 -0.85 2.10
CA ASN A 57 -9.31 -0.65 3.10
C ASN A 57 -8.91 0.83 3.19
N TYR A 58 -8.77 1.50 2.04
CA TYR A 58 -8.42 2.91 2.00
C TYR A 58 -9.54 3.80 2.55
N GLN A 59 -10.80 3.51 2.26
CA GLN A 59 -11.94 4.21 2.86
C GLN A 59 -11.97 4.03 4.38
N GLN A 60 -11.70 2.83 4.91
CA GLN A 60 -11.64 2.61 6.35
C GLN A 60 -10.41 3.28 6.99
N TYR A 61 -9.25 3.25 6.33
CA TYR A 61 -8.08 4.04 6.72
C TYR A 61 -8.37 5.53 6.72
N GLN A 62 -9.07 6.05 5.70
CA GLN A 62 -9.50 7.44 5.61
C GLN A 62 -10.54 7.78 6.69
N GLN A 63 -11.44 6.89 7.09
CA GLN A 63 -12.35 7.15 8.22
C GLN A 63 -11.60 7.26 9.55
N ILE A 64 -10.67 6.33 9.81
CA ILE A 64 -9.81 6.36 11.01
C ILE A 64 -8.90 7.60 10.98
N ARG A 65 -8.31 7.91 9.82
CA ARG A 65 -7.49 9.10 9.63
C ARG A 65 -8.32 10.37 9.72
N ILE A 66 -9.50 10.50 9.15
CA ILE A 66 -10.36 11.71 9.31
C ILE A 66 -10.73 11.92 10.78
N ALA A 67 -10.99 10.84 11.53
CA ALA A 67 -11.22 10.92 12.98
C ALA A 67 -9.96 11.34 13.79
N GLN A 68 -8.75 11.25 13.20
CA GLN A 68 -7.48 11.68 13.81
C GLN A 68 -6.88 12.96 13.18
N ASN A 69 -7.22 13.26 11.92
CA ASN A 69 -6.70 14.32 11.05
C ASN A 69 -7.82 15.31 10.73
N ILE A 70 -8.11 16.16 11.71
CA ILE A 70 -8.44 17.56 11.43
C ILE A 70 -7.12 18.35 11.14
N ALA A 71 -5.96 17.68 11.15
CA ALA A 71 -4.64 18.29 11.31
C ALA A 71 -3.57 18.01 10.23
N ASP A 72 -3.80 17.13 9.25
CA ASP A 72 -2.76 16.80 8.24
C ASP A 72 -3.38 16.58 6.85
N GLU A 73 -2.82 17.30 5.87
CA GLU A 73 -3.48 17.75 4.63
C GLU A 73 -3.81 16.64 3.63
N GLN A 74 -4.76 16.93 2.73
CA GLN A 74 -5.17 16.05 1.63
C GLN A 74 -4.09 15.91 0.53
N GLN A 75 -2.98 15.25 0.84
CA GLN A 75 -1.92 15.00 -0.14
C GLN A 75 -2.19 13.75 -0.98
N ALA A 76 -3.05 13.96 -1.98
CA ALA A 76 -3.14 13.28 -3.27
C ALA A 76 -2.57 11.85 -3.36
N ALA A 77 -3.48 10.89 -3.56
CA ALA A 77 -3.17 9.62 -4.19
C ALA A 77 -2.84 9.84 -5.67
N ALA A 78 -1.65 10.39 -5.96
CA ALA A 78 -1.09 10.36 -7.30
C ALA A 78 -1.00 8.90 -7.74
N ALA A 79 -1.64 8.57 -8.87
CA ALA A 79 -1.52 7.25 -9.46
C ALA A 79 -0.08 7.08 -9.98
N MET A 80 0.80 6.52 -9.15
CA MET A 80 2.15 6.20 -9.59
C MET A 80 2.06 5.00 -10.51
N ASN A 81 2.13 5.27 -11.82
CA ASN A 81 2.18 4.27 -12.88
C ASN A 81 3.57 3.59 -12.94
N GLN A 82 4.03 3.12 -11.77
CA GLN A 82 5.32 2.49 -11.50
C GLN A 82 5.21 0.96 -11.50
N GLU A 83 4.22 0.39 -12.20
CA GLU A 83 4.04 -1.07 -12.32
C GLU A 83 5.33 -1.80 -12.72
N ALA A 84 6.05 -1.24 -13.69
CA ALA A 84 7.33 -1.78 -14.16
C ALA A 84 8.51 -1.55 -13.20
N ALA A 85 8.55 -0.43 -12.47
CA ALA A 85 9.67 -0.08 -11.60
C ALA A 85 9.65 -0.84 -10.27
N MET A 86 8.45 -1.09 -9.73
CA MET A 86 8.28 -1.81 -8.47
C MET A 86 8.29 -3.32 -8.64
N ASP A 87 7.98 -3.83 -9.85
CA ASP A 87 7.84 -5.25 -10.15
C ASP A 87 6.98 -5.92 -9.06
N TRP A 88 5.70 -5.54 -9.07
CA TRP A 88 4.74 -5.88 -8.02
C TRP A 88 4.55 -7.39 -7.86
N ASP A 89 4.93 -8.20 -8.84
CA ASP A 89 4.82 -9.66 -8.74
C ASP A 89 5.79 -10.27 -7.71
N SER A 90 6.99 -9.70 -7.56
CA SER A 90 7.97 -10.07 -6.52
C SER A 90 7.44 -9.90 -5.07
N TRP A 91 6.37 -9.12 -4.88
CA TRP A 91 5.68 -8.95 -3.59
C TRP A 91 4.58 -10.01 -3.33
N GLY A 92 4.25 -10.86 -4.32
CA GLY A 92 3.33 -12.00 -4.24
C GLY A 92 1.85 -11.70 -4.60
N PRO A 93 1.02 -12.72 -4.96
CA PRO A 93 -0.20 -12.68 -5.81
C PRO A 93 -1.40 -11.69 -5.68
N TRP A 94 -1.42 -10.62 -4.87
CA TRP A 94 -2.44 -9.53 -4.88
C TRP A 94 -3.96 -9.89 -4.76
N GLY A 95 -4.35 -11.12 -4.41
CA GLY A 95 -5.72 -11.64 -4.58
C GLY A 95 -6.55 -11.91 -3.31
N PRO A 96 -7.76 -12.49 -3.44
CA PRO A 96 -8.60 -12.91 -2.31
C PRO A 96 -7.99 -14.03 -1.44
N GLY A 97 -6.89 -14.67 -1.87
CA GLY A 97 -6.16 -15.68 -1.09
C GLY A 97 -5.18 -15.14 -0.03
N PHE A 98 -5.16 -13.83 0.27
CA PHE A 98 -4.30 -13.26 1.32
C PHE A 98 -4.91 -13.24 2.73
N PHE A 99 -6.17 -13.63 2.88
CA PHE A 99 -6.96 -13.46 4.10
C PHE A 99 -7.51 -14.79 4.65
N TYR A 100 -6.82 -15.90 4.37
CA TYR A 100 -7.14 -17.23 4.89
C TYR A 100 -6.22 -17.57 6.06
#